data_AF-A0AAU7BI73-F1
#
_entry.id   AF-A0AAU7BI73-F1
#
_cell.length_a   1.000
_cell.length_b   1.000
_cell.length_c   1.000
_cell.angle_alpha   90.00
_cell.angle_beta   90.00
_cell.angle_gamma   90.00
#
_symmetry.space_group_name_H-M   'P 1'
#
loop_
_entity.id
_entity.type
_entity.pdbx_description
1 polymer ?
#
loop_
_entity_poly.entity_id
_entity_poly.type
_entity_poly.pdbx_seq_one_letter_code
_entity_poly.pdbx_strand_id
1 'polypeptide(L)'
;MEYLSRICFNSQGWRRPTGEARSLELASPPSFSRMFGYGHEEWLFRFDWQIDGWQYGFLQGVNNSRSTVAGMEEAVDVTLYTCEPGSQRRYVAKILDVECLSYAQSEAIHAQFVANGWLAEMQADILAVGGGCLHIRRLELGQRND
;
A
#
# COMPACT_ATOMS: atom_id res chain seq x y z
N MET A 1 6.25 -6.30 -17.57
CA MET A 1 5.51 -5.04 -17.87
C MET A 1 5.89 -4.02 -16.81
N GLU A 2 5.97 -2.72 -17.11
CA GLU A 2 6.37 -1.71 -16.12
C GLU A 2 5.24 -0.71 -15.85
N TYR A 3 4.94 -0.50 -14.57
CA TYR A 3 3.94 0.43 -14.08
C TYR A 3 4.59 1.57 -13.30
N LEU A 4 3.99 2.76 -13.40
CA LEU A 4 4.31 3.89 -12.55
C LEU A 4 3.15 4.15 -11.60
N SER A 5 3.39 4.03 -10.29
CA SER A 5 2.37 4.17 -9.27
C SER A 5 2.71 5.30 -8.29
N ARG A 6 1.73 6.18 -8.02
CA ARG A 6 1.87 7.20 -6.97
C ARG A 6 1.47 6.57 -5.64
N ILE A 7 2.30 6.76 -4.62
CA ILE A 7 1.97 6.44 -3.23
C ILE A 7 1.86 7.73 -2.40
N CYS A 8 1.10 7.67 -1.32
CA CYS A 8 0.94 8.82 -0.43
C CYS A 8 2.28 9.23 0.22
N PHE A 9 2.40 10.49 0.61
CA PHE A 9 3.61 10.95 1.30
C PHE A 9 3.71 10.34 2.71
N ASN A 10 4.91 9.87 3.06
CA ASN A 10 5.21 9.32 4.37
C ASN A 10 6.70 9.55 4.70
N SER A 11 6.99 10.30 5.76
CA SER A 11 8.38 10.60 6.16
C SER A 11 9.09 9.44 6.90
N GLN A 12 8.35 8.39 7.27
CA GLN A 12 8.83 7.24 8.03
C GLN A 12 9.02 5.98 7.15
N GLY A 13 9.24 6.19 5.86
CA GLY A 13 9.64 5.15 4.93
C GLY A 13 8.55 4.10 4.66
N TRP A 14 7.26 4.48 4.70
CA TRP A 14 6.14 3.59 4.36
C TRP A 14 6.14 2.26 5.11
N ARG A 15 6.52 2.32 6.39
CA ARG A 15 6.44 1.19 7.34
C ARG A 15 5.14 1.21 8.17
N ARG A 16 4.58 2.41 8.37
CA ARG A 16 3.33 2.67 9.09
C ARG A 16 2.83 4.09 8.78
N PRO A 17 1.54 4.37 8.99
CA PRO A 17 0.96 5.69 8.88
C PRO A 17 1.68 6.75 9.71
N THR A 18 1.80 7.94 9.13
CA THR A 18 2.33 9.13 9.82
C THR A 18 1.26 10.21 10.02
N GLY A 19 0.16 10.15 9.25
CA GLY A 19 -0.88 11.18 9.21
C GLY A 19 -0.51 12.44 8.44
N GLU A 20 0.75 12.60 8.02
CA GLU A 20 1.27 13.81 7.36
C GLU A 20 0.62 14.04 6.00
N ALA A 21 0.33 12.98 5.25
CA ALA A 21 -0.34 13.07 3.96
C ALA A 21 -1.65 13.88 4.03
N ARG A 22 -2.34 13.87 5.18
CA ARG A 22 -3.58 14.64 5.38
C ARG A 22 -3.38 16.14 5.21
N SER A 23 -2.29 16.70 5.72
CA SER A 23 -2.00 18.13 5.65
C SER A 23 -1.17 18.51 4.43
N LEU A 24 -0.41 17.56 3.87
CA LEU A 24 0.54 17.83 2.80
C LEU A 24 -0.04 17.60 1.39
N GLU A 25 -0.98 16.67 1.22
CA GLU A 25 -1.57 16.35 -0.08
C GLU A 25 -2.78 17.25 -0.39
N LEU A 26 -2.50 18.52 -0.69
CA LEU A 26 -3.53 19.54 -0.84
C LEU A 26 -4.27 19.56 -2.19
N ALA A 27 -4.09 18.54 -3.03
CA ALA A 27 -4.74 18.44 -4.34
C ALA A 27 -6.28 18.46 -4.26
N SER A 28 -6.91 18.90 -5.34
CA SER A 28 -8.36 18.87 -5.56
C SER A 28 -8.68 18.00 -6.78
N PRO A 29 -9.57 16.99 -6.68
CA PRO A 29 -10.31 16.58 -5.47
C PRO A 29 -9.38 16.01 -4.37
N PRO A 30 -9.83 15.97 -3.09
CA PRO A 30 -9.01 15.47 -1.99
C PRO A 30 -8.64 14.00 -2.19
N SER A 31 -7.40 13.63 -1.87
CA SER A 31 -6.95 12.23 -1.88
C SER A 31 -7.57 11.43 -0.73
N PHE A 32 -7.53 10.11 -0.83
CA PHE A 32 -8.01 9.22 0.23
C PHE A 32 -7.31 9.50 1.58
N SER A 33 -5.98 9.66 1.55
CA SER A 33 -5.19 10.00 2.73
C SER A 33 -5.60 11.34 3.36
N ARG A 34 -6.00 12.32 2.54
CA ARG A 34 -6.58 13.57 3.04
C ARG A 34 -7.93 13.38 3.72
N MET A 35 -8.80 12.54 3.15
CA MET A 35 -10.12 12.28 3.72
C MET A 35 -10.06 11.46 5.00
N PHE A 36 -9.21 10.42 5.04
CA PHE A 36 -9.24 9.40 6.09
C PHE A 36 -8.03 9.40 7.01
N GLY A 37 -6.99 10.20 6.72
CA GLY A 37 -5.80 10.34 7.57
C GLY A 37 -4.70 9.32 7.37
N TYR A 38 -4.85 8.40 6.41
CA TYR A 38 -3.84 7.40 6.07
C TYR A 38 -3.98 6.94 4.62
N GLY A 39 -2.90 6.43 4.03
CA GLY A 39 -2.94 5.72 2.75
C GLY A 39 -2.82 4.21 2.95
N HIS A 40 -3.38 3.42 2.03
CA HIS A 40 -3.24 1.95 2.09
C HIS A 40 -1.81 1.50 1.82
N GLU A 41 -1.04 2.32 1.09
CA GLU A 41 0.35 2.11 0.73
C GLU A 41 1.33 2.34 1.90
N GLU A 42 0.87 2.80 3.07
CA GLU A 42 1.75 3.22 4.17
C GLU A 42 2.46 2.09 4.91
N TRP A 43 2.16 0.82 4.58
CA TRP A 43 2.85 -0.37 5.10
C TRP A 43 3.65 -1.14 4.02
N LEU A 44 3.82 -0.58 2.81
CA LEU A 44 4.48 -1.27 1.69
C LEU A 44 5.88 -1.80 2.02
N PHE A 45 6.61 -1.13 2.91
CA PHE A 45 7.98 -1.51 3.31
C PHE A 45 8.06 -2.03 4.74
N ARG A 46 6.95 -2.59 5.25
CA ARG A 46 6.91 -3.22 6.58
C ARG A 46 7.39 -4.67 6.52
N PHE A 47 8.69 -4.83 6.26
CA PHE A 47 9.34 -6.12 5.94
C PHE A 47 9.39 -7.14 7.08
N ASP A 48 9.02 -6.79 8.29
CA ASP A 48 8.82 -7.74 9.39
C ASP A 48 7.45 -8.43 9.34
N TRP A 49 6.55 -8.02 8.43
CA TRP A 49 5.28 -8.67 8.14
C TRP A 49 5.35 -9.44 6.82
N GLN A 50 6.11 -10.53 6.85
CA GLN A 50 6.22 -11.45 5.72
C GLN A 50 5.52 -12.76 5.99
N ILE A 51 4.90 -13.33 4.95
CA ILE A 51 4.37 -14.69 4.95
C ILE A 51 5.21 -15.47 3.95
N ASP A 52 5.91 -16.51 4.41
CA ASP A 52 6.75 -17.39 3.59
C ASP A 52 7.79 -16.64 2.72
N GLY A 53 8.35 -15.53 3.23
CA GLY A 53 9.33 -14.70 2.52
C GLY A 53 8.73 -13.65 1.57
N TRP A 54 7.40 -13.51 1.56
CA TRP A 54 6.68 -12.55 0.73
C TRP A 54 6.18 -11.36 1.55
N GLN A 55 6.43 -10.15 1.03
CA GLN A 55 5.79 -8.91 1.45
C GLN A 55 4.47 -8.73 0.72
N TYR A 56 3.41 -8.39 1.46
CA TYR A 56 2.10 -8.10 0.87
C TYR A 56 1.69 -6.66 1.12
N GLY A 57 0.95 -6.10 0.16
CA GLY A 57 0.57 -4.69 0.21
C GLY A 57 -0.65 -4.35 -0.62
N PHE A 58 -0.94 -3.05 -0.66
CA PHE A 58 -1.95 -2.46 -1.52
C PHE A 58 -1.27 -1.37 -2.35
N LEU A 59 -1.58 -1.31 -3.65
CA LEU A 59 -1.19 -0.24 -4.54
C LEU A 59 -2.42 0.20 -5.34
N GLN A 60 -2.87 1.44 -5.16
CA GLN A 60 -4.04 1.93 -5.86
C GLN A 60 -3.92 1.84 -7.40
N GLY A 61 -2.71 2.01 -7.95
CA GLY A 61 -2.44 1.83 -9.37
C GLY A 61 -2.75 0.41 -9.88
N VAL A 62 -2.43 -0.62 -9.08
CA VAL A 62 -2.74 -2.02 -9.39
C VAL A 62 -4.24 -2.27 -9.25
N ASN A 63 -4.86 -1.76 -8.18
CA ASN A 63 -6.29 -1.90 -7.94
C ASN A 63 -7.15 -1.36 -9.11
N ASN A 64 -6.75 -0.22 -9.68
CA ASN A 64 -7.49 0.40 -10.80
C ASN A 64 -7.46 -0.47 -12.07
N SER A 65 -6.46 -1.32 -12.22
CA SER A 65 -6.32 -2.27 -13.33
C SER A 65 -6.69 -3.70 -12.95
N ARG A 66 -7.30 -3.91 -11.77
CA ARG A 66 -7.48 -5.24 -11.18
C ARG A 66 -8.30 -6.21 -12.04
N SER A 67 -9.27 -5.72 -12.82
CA SER A 67 -10.02 -6.54 -13.78
C SER A 67 -9.14 -7.14 -14.88
N THR A 68 -7.97 -6.57 -15.11
CA THR A 68 -7.02 -6.98 -16.14
C THR A 68 -5.84 -7.75 -15.53
N VAL A 69 -5.41 -7.39 -14.32
CA VAL A 69 -4.16 -7.91 -13.74
C VAL A 69 -4.33 -8.95 -12.62
N ALA A 70 -5.53 -9.11 -12.05
CA ALA A 70 -5.73 -10.06 -10.95
C ALA A 70 -5.51 -11.51 -11.39
N GLY A 71 -4.56 -12.20 -10.74
CA GLY A 71 -4.25 -13.60 -11.04
C GLY A 71 -3.51 -13.80 -12.36
N MET A 72 -2.90 -12.75 -12.93
CA MET A 72 -1.95 -12.92 -14.02
C MET A 72 -0.77 -13.78 -13.56
N GLU A 73 -0.29 -14.66 -14.44
CA GLU A 73 0.91 -15.45 -14.18
C GLU A 73 2.19 -14.61 -14.31
N GLU A 74 2.17 -13.58 -15.16
CA GLU A 74 3.33 -12.72 -15.34
C GLU A 74 3.43 -11.66 -14.23
N ALA A 75 4.60 -11.65 -13.58
CA ALA A 75 4.97 -10.59 -12.64
C ALA A 75 5.20 -9.24 -13.35
N VAL A 76 5.05 -8.15 -12.59
CA VAL A 76 5.18 -6.79 -13.11
C VAL A 76 6.17 -5.96 -12.29
N ASP A 77 6.91 -5.09 -12.97
CA ASP A 77 7.75 -4.11 -12.30
C ASP A 77 6.92 -2.87 -11.97
N VAL A 78 7.09 -2.32 -10.77
CA VAL A 78 6.41 -1.10 -10.35
C VAL A 78 7.41 -0.07 -9.86
N THR A 79 7.51 1.04 -10.57
CA THR A 79 8.21 2.23 -10.11
C THR A 79 7.27 3.09 -9.26
N LEU A 80 7.66 3.32 -8.00
CA LEU A 80 6.92 4.10 -7.01
C LEU A 80 7.47 5.51 -6.91
N TYR A 81 6.57 6.49 -6.90
CA TYR A 81 6.89 7.87 -6.58
C TYR A 81 5.87 8.47 -5.61
N THR A 82 6.28 9.51 -4.90
CA THR A 82 5.38 10.30 -4.04
C THR A 82 5.41 11.77 -4.44
N CYS A 83 4.48 12.56 -3.89
CA CYS A 83 4.48 14.00 -4.02
C CYS A 83 4.84 14.62 -2.68
N GLU A 84 5.95 15.33 -2.63
CA GLU A 84 6.39 16.10 -1.47
C GLU A 84 5.56 17.39 -1.31
N PRO A 85 5.60 18.02 -0.11
CA PRO A 85 5.06 19.36 0.08
C PRO A 85 5.60 20.32 -0.97
N GLY A 86 4.71 21.08 -1.63
CA GLY A 86 5.09 21.94 -2.76
C GLY A 86 4.95 21.28 -4.14
N SER A 87 4.33 20.10 -4.23
CA SER A 87 4.01 19.38 -5.47
C SER A 87 5.22 18.82 -6.23
N GLN A 88 6.38 18.72 -5.58
CA GLN A 88 7.55 18.08 -6.16
C GLN A 88 7.37 16.56 -6.16
N ARG A 89 7.62 15.91 -7.30
CA ARG A 89 7.64 14.44 -7.39
C ARG A 89 8.97 13.92 -6.89
N ARG A 90 8.94 12.91 -6.02
CA ARG A 90 10.11 12.22 -5.50
C ARG A 90 10.02 10.74 -5.85
N TYR A 91 11.08 10.21 -6.45
CA TYR A 91 11.26 8.77 -6.59
C TYR A 91 11.35 8.12 -5.21
N VAL A 92 10.67 6.98 -5.03
CA VAL A 92 10.68 6.23 -3.78
C VAL A 92 11.46 4.93 -3.95
N ALA A 93 10.99 4.07 -4.84
CA ALA A 93 11.57 2.75 -5.06
C ALA A 93 11.14 2.19 -6.42
N LYS A 94 11.84 1.18 -6.89
CA LYS A 94 11.37 0.29 -7.96
C LYS A 94 11.24 -1.09 -7.34
N ILE A 95 10.04 -1.65 -7.42
CA ILE A 95 9.72 -2.99 -6.97
C ILE A 95 9.73 -3.88 -8.21
N LEU A 96 10.51 -4.95 -8.15
CA LEU A 96 10.62 -5.92 -9.24
C LEU A 96 9.71 -7.11 -8.96
N ASP A 97 9.25 -7.75 -10.04
CA ASP A 97 8.54 -9.03 -10.00
C ASP A 97 7.33 -9.05 -9.02
N VAL A 98 6.51 -8.00 -9.04
CA VAL A 98 5.28 -7.91 -8.25
C VAL A 98 4.22 -8.86 -8.82
N GLU A 99 3.68 -9.72 -7.96
CA GLU A 99 2.55 -10.58 -8.30
C GLU A 99 1.22 -9.90 -7.94
N CYS A 100 0.31 -9.83 -8.92
CA CYS A 100 -1.04 -9.30 -8.71
C CYS A 100 -1.97 -10.43 -8.24
N LEU A 101 -2.37 -10.40 -6.97
CA LEU A 101 -3.10 -11.49 -6.35
C LEU A 101 -4.50 -11.65 -6.96
N SER A 102 -4.84 -12.91 -7.27
CA SER A 102 -6.23 -13.32 -7.49
C SER A 102 -7.07 -13.04 -6.24
N TYR A 103 -8.39 -13.06 -6.41
CA TYR A 103 -9.32 -12.86 -5.28
C TYR A 103 -9.11 -13.91 -4.18
N ALA A 104 -8.93 -15.18 -4.55
CA ALA A 104 -8.74 -16.26 -3.59
C ALA A 104 -7.42 -16.11 -2.81
N GLN A 105 -6.33 -15.70 -3.48
CA GLN A 105 -5.06 -15.42 -2.82
C GLN A 105 -5.18 -14.22 -1.87
N SER A 106 -5.83 -13.14 -2.32
CA SER A 106 -6.10 -11.94 -1.51
C SER A 106 -6.86 -12.27 -0.22
N GLU A 107 -7.89 -13.13 -0.31
CA GLU A 107 -8.63 -13.63 0.86
C GLU A 107 -7.78 -14.48 1.81
N ALA A 108 -6.97 -15.39 1.25
CA ALA A 108 -6.10 -16.25 2.04
C ALA A 108 -5.07 -15.42 2.83
N ILE A 109 -4.44 -14.45 2.18
CA ILE A 109 -3.47 -13.55 2.82
C ILE A 109 -4.15 -12.65 3.85
N HIS A 110 -5.35 -12.13 3.55
CA HIS A 110 -6.12 -11.36 4.52
C HIS A 110 -6.43 -12.17 5.79
N ALA A 111 -6.84 -13.43 5.64
CA ALA A 111 -7.07 -14.32 6.79
C ALA A 111 -5.81 -14.53 7.63
N GLN A 112 -4.63 -14.63 7.00
CA GLN A 112 -3.36 -14.71 7.71
C GLN A 112 -3.01 -13.40 8.43
N PHE A 113 -3.24 -12.24 7.81
CA PHE A 113 -3.06 -10.93 8.46
C PHE A 113 -3.94 -10.78 9.72
N VAL A 114 -5.17 -11.33 9.68
CA VAL A 114 -6.04 -11.38 10.86
C VAL A 114 -5.47 -12.34 11.90
N ALA A 115 -5.07 -13.55 11.52
CA ALA A 115 -4.53 -14.55 12.43
C ALA A 115 -3.24 -14.11 13.13
N ASN A 116 -2.38 -13.36 12.43
CA ASN A 116 -1.13 -12.83 12.96
C ASN A 116 -1.32 -11.56 13.81
N GLY A 117 -2.53 -11.00 13.87
CA GLY A 117 -2.81 -9.75 14.60
C GLY A 117 -2.43 -8.48 13.85
N TRP A 118 -1.82 -8.58 12.67
CA TRP A 118 -1.34 -7.43 11.91
C TRP A 118 -2.46 -6.50 11.46
N LEU A 119 -3.66 -7.02 11.16
CA LEU A 119 -4.80 -6.16 10.85
C LEU A 119 -5.21 -5.28 12.05
N ALA A 120 -5.12 -5.82 13.27
CA ALA A 120 -5.38 -5.06 14.49
C ALA A 120 -4.27 -4.02 14.74
N GLU A 121 -3.01 -4.35 14.45
CA GLU A 121 -1.90 -3.38 14.50
C GLU A 121 -2.08 -2.26 13.47
N MET A 122 -2.50 -2.56 12.24
CA MET A 122 -2.84 -1.54 11.23
C MET A 122 -3.94 -0.61 11.73
N GLN A 123 -4.98 -1.15 12.37
CA GLN A 123 -6.05 -0.34 12.97
C GLN A 123 -5.52 0.57 14.09
N ALA A 124 -4.65 0.04 14.96
CA ALA A 124 -4.03 0.81 16.04
C ALA A 124 -3.14 1.94 15.48
N ASP A 125 -2.33 1.67 14.45
CA ASP A 125 -1.51 2.67 13.77
C ASP A 125 -2.35 3.79 13.17
N ILE A 126 -3.45 3.45 12.49
CA ILE A 126 -4.38 4.43 11.89
C ILE A 126 -4.99 5.30 12.99
N LEU A 127 -5.45 4.70 14.09
CA LEU A 127 -6.04 5.44 15.21
C LEU A 127 -5.00 6.35 15.88
N ALA A 128 -3.75 5.91 16.01
CA ALA A 128 -2.66 6.68 16.61
C ALA A 128 -2.35 7.98 15.84
N VAL A 129 -2.61 8.02 14.53
CA VAL A 129 -2.46 9.24 13.71
C VAL A 129 -3.79 9.99 13.50
N GLY A 130 -4.85 9.62 14.24
CA GLY A 130 -6.17 10.23 14.14
C GLY A 130 -6.87 9.93 12.80
N GLY A 131 -6.57 8.79 12.18
CA GLY A 131 -7.21 8.30 10.97
C GLY A 131 -8.48 7.49 11.23
N GLY A 132 -9.30 7.29 10.19
CA GLY A 132 -10.53 6.49 10.24
C GLY A 132 -10.31 5.05 9.76
N CYS A 133 -10.33 4.07 10.67
CA CYS A 133 -9.99 2.67 10.37
C CYS A 133 -11.11 1.84 9.69
N LEU A 134 -12.29 2.42 9.42
CA LEU A 134 -13.43 1.72 8.80
C LEU A 134 -13.20 1.30 7.33
N HIS A 135 -12.16 1.84 6.68
CA HIS A 135 -11.96 1.70 5.24
C HIS A 135 -10.74 0.86 4.85
N ILE A 136 -10.18 0.06 5.77
CA ILE A 136 -9.01 -0.78 5.45
C ILE A 136 -9.38 -1.76 4.33
N ARG A 137 -8.59 -1.74 3.25
CA ARG A 137 -8.76 -2.63 2.10
C ARG A 137 -7.94 -3.90 2.27
N ARG A 138 -8.35 -4.93 1.54
CA ARG A 138 -7.60 -6.18 1.42
C ARG A 138 -6.30 -5.97 0.65
N LEU A 139 -5.32 -6.82 0.92
CA LEU A 139 -4.04 -6.83 0.22
C LEU A 139 -4.23 -7.38 -1.20
N GLU A 140 -3.51 -6.82 -2.16
CA GLU A 140 -3.78 -7.05 -3.58
C GLU A 140 -2.55 -7.48 -4.37
N LEU A 141 -1.38 -7.34 -3.78
CA LEU A 141 -0.11 -7.70 -4.39
C LEU A 141 0.81 -8.36 -3.38
N GLY A 142 1.67 -9.23 -3.91
CA GLY A 142 2.78 -9.84 -3.20
C GLY A 142 4.09 -9.52 -3.92
N GLN A 143 5.17 -9.36 -3.15
CA GLN A 143 6.54 -9.27 -3.64
C GLN A 143 7.41 -10.19 -2.79
N ARG A 144 8.27 -10.97 -3.42
CA ARG A 144 9.24 -11.80 -2.71
C ARG A 144 10.44 -10.97 -2.25
N ASN A 145 10.86 -11.16 -1.00
CA ASN A 145 12.06 -10.56 -0.45
C ASN A 145 13.17 -11.63 -0.45
N ASP A 146 13.94 -11.67 -1.53
CA ASP A 146 15.12 -12.55 -1.68
C ASP A 146 16.42 -11.86 -1.22
#